data_AF-A0A095X2L6-F1
#
_entry.id   AF-A0A095X2L6-F1
#
_cell.length_a   1.000
_cell.length_b   1.000
_cell.length_c   1.000
_cell.angle_alpha   90.00
_cell.angle_beta   90.00
_cell.angle_gamma   90.00
#
_symmetry.space_group_name_H-M   'P 1'
#
loop_
_entity.id
_entity.type
_entity.pdbx_description
1 polymer ?
#
loop_
_entity_poly.entity_id
_entity_poly.type
_entity_poly.pdbx_seq_one_letter_code
_entity_poly.pdbx_strand_id
1 'polypeptide(L)'
;MKDCKSGREIDIRESFLIVRGRVYAKESYVVFDTSKIKAYPPLVYYDREDEYLGRFEEEGLYEFDDIEDILLSYSDCCFSNHDLDDLRQLLVKKREEFVRKLLN
;
A
#
# COMPACT_ATOMS: atom_id res chain seq x y z
N MET A 1 7.66 10.28 -2.11
CA MET A 1 8.27 9.09 -2.79
C MET A 1 7.81 9.13 -4.22
N LYS A 2 8.57 8.64 -5.22
CA LYS A 2 8.13 8.78 -6.62
C LYS A 2 7.55 7.51 -7.19
N ASP A 3 6.39 7.63 -7.82
CA ASP A 3 5.81 6.60 -8.67
C ASP A 3 6.76 6.26 -9.82
N CYS A 4 7.03 4.98 -10.06
CA CYS A 4 7.99 4.55 -11.06
C CYS A 4 7.47 4.64 -12.50
N LYS A 5 6.16 4.73 -12.71
CA LYS A 5 5.55 4.83 -14.06
C LYS A 5 5.34 6.29 -14.48
N SER A 6 4.70 7.10 -13.63
CA SER A 6 4.35 8.50 -13.93
C SER A 6 5.38 9.52 -13.44
N GLY A 7 6.24 9.15 -12.47
CA GLY A 7 7.14 10.09 -11.80
C GLY A 7 6.46 11.02 -10.79
N ARG A 8 5.14 10.87 -10.54
CA ARG A 8 4.38 11.64 -9.54
C ARG A 8 4.95 11.41 -8.14
N GLU A 9 4.98 12.47 -7.32
CA GLU A 9 5.21 12.32 -5.88
C GLU A 9 3.97 11.73 -5.19
N ILE A 10 4.22 10.67 -4.44
CA ILE A 10 3.28 9.94 -3.59
C ILE A 10 3.49 10.38 -2.15
N ASP A 11 2.43 10.86 -1.50
CA ASP A 11 2.37 11.09 -0.06
C ASP A 11 2.36 9.74 0.68
N ILE A 12 3.09 9.65 1.79
CA ILE A 12 3.21 8.42 2.58
C ILE A 12 1.87 7.92 3.17
N ARG A 13 0.87 8.82 3.26
CA ARG A 13 -0.47 8.50 3.74
C ARG A 13 -1.34 7.83 2.68
N GLU A 14 -1.08 8.11 1.41
CA GLU A 14 -1.81 7.51 0.29
C GLU A 14 -1.60 5.99 0.24
N SER A 15 -2.48 5.30 -0.47
CA SER A 15 -2.25 3.91 -0.84
C SER A 15 -1.15 3.80 -1.92
N PHE A 16 -0.26 2.82 -1.79
CA PHE A 16 0.78 2.54 -2.77
C PHE A 16 1.28 1.09 -2.64
N LEU A 17 2.05 0.66 -3.64
CA LEU A 17 2.66 -0.66 -3.70
C LEU A 17 4.18 -0.52 -3.83
N ILE A 18 4.93 -1.31 -3.08
CA ILE A 18 6.38 -1.46 -3.27
C ILE A 18 6.67 -2.84 -3.84
N VAL A 19 7.36 -2.88 -4.98
CA VAL A 19 7.81 -4.12 -5.64
C VAL A 19 9.30 -4.02 -5.91
N ARG A 20 10.10 -4.84 -5.22
CA ARG A 20 11.56 -4.95 -5.42
C ARG A 20 12.26 -3.58 -5.42
N GLY A 21 11.89 -2.72 -4.47
CA GLY A 21 12.46 -1.37 -4.31
C GLY A 21 11.87 -0.29 -5.23
N ARG A 22 10.88 -0.62 -6.08
CA ARG A 22 10.14 0.35 -6.90
C ARG A 22 8.80 0.66 -6.26
N VAL A 23 8.38 1.93 -6.32
CA VAL A 23 7.10 2.39 -5.74
C VAL A 23 6.11 2.64 -6.87
N TYR A 24 4.89 2.12 -6.72
CA TYR A 24 3.78 2.28 -7.64
C TYR A 24 2.63 2.99 -6.93
N ALA A 25 2.17 4.12 -7.46
CA ALA A 25 0.94 4.76 -7.03
C ALA A 25 -0.28 3.89 -7.37
N LYS A 26 -1.42 4.09 -6.69
CA LYS A 26 -2.62 3.25 -6.90
C LYS A 26 -3.10 3.23 -8.35
N GLU A 27 -2.96 4.34 -9.05
CA GLU A 27 -3.28 4.48 -10.46
C GLU A 27 -2.35 3.66 -11.38
N SER A 28 -1.14 3.34 -10.94
CA SER A 28 -0.09 2.70 -11.75
C SER A 28 -0.11 1.17 -11.71
N TYR A 29 -0.99 0.56 -10.90
CA TYR A 29 -1.14 -0.90 -10.85
C TYR A 29 -2.61 -1.34 -10.73
N VAL A 30 -2.82 -2.63 -10.95
CA VAL A 30 -4.10 -3.34 -10.80
C VAL A 30 -3.86 -4.57 -9.92
N VAL A 31 -4.81 -4.83 -9.04
CA VAL A 31 -4.82 -6.04 -8.20
C VAL A 31 -6.03 -6.88 -8.62
N PHE A 32 -5.78 -8.15 -8.90
CA PHE A 32 -6.81 -9.13 -9.18
C PHE A 32 -7.05 -10.00 -7.95
N ASP A 33 -8.30 -10.00 -7.47
CA ASP A 33 -8.77 -10.99 -6.49
C ASP A 33 -9.02 -12.32 -7.20
N THR A 34 -8.10 -13.25 -6.96
CA THR A 34 -8.14 -14.62 -7.47
C THR A 34 -8.43 -15.63 -6.35
N SER A 35 -8.87 -15.18 -5.17
CA SER A 35 -9.17 -16.03 -3.99
C SER A 35 -10.18 -17.13 -4.26
N LYS A 36 -11.09 -16.93 -5.22
CA LYS A 36 -12.11 -17.91 -5.63
C LYS A 36 -11.59 -18.96 -6.62
N ILE A 37 -10.38 -18.78 -7.15
CA ILE A 37 -9.78 -19.69 -8.13
C ILE A 37 -8.92 -20.71 -7.39
N LYS A 38 -9.30 -21.98 -7.49
CA LYS A 38 -8.60 -23.07 -6.83
C LYS A 38 -7.13 -23.14 -7.31
N ALA A 39 -6.21 -23.25 -6.36
CA ALA A 39 -4.75 -23.32 -6.60
C ALA A 39 -4.10 -22.04 -7.15
N TYR A 40 -4.81 -20.92 -7.18
CA TYR A 40 -4.23 -19.59 -7.42
C TYR A 40 -3.92 -18.88 -6.10
N PRO A 41 -2.92 -17.97 -6.05
CA PRO A 41 -2.77 -17.05 -4.92
C PRO A 41 -4.02 -16.18 -4.73
N PRO A 42 -4.26 -15.61 -3.55
CA PRO A 42 -5.46 -14.80 -3.31
C PRO A 42 -5.43 -13.46 -4.07
N LEU A 43 -4.27 -12.81 -4.16
CA LEU A 43 -4.09 -11.56 -4.92
C LEU A 43 -2.93 -11.67 -5.90
N VAL A 44 -3.12 -11.09 -7.08
CA VAL A 44 -2.09 -10.96 -8.12
C VAL A 44 -2.02 -9.53 -8.62
N TYR A 45 -0.80 -9.03 -8.79
CA TYR A 45 -0.51 -7.63 -9.10
C TYR A 45 0.09 -7.50 -10.49
N TYR A 46 -0.44 -6.56 -11.26
CA TYR A 46 0.07 -6.15 -12.57
C TYR A 46 0.19 -4.64 -12.62
N ASP A 47 1.09 -4.12 -13.43
CA ASP A 47 1.01 -2.70 -13.79
C ASP A 47 -0.08 -2.46 -14.85
N ARG A 48 -0.24 -1.20 -15.26
CA ARG A 48 -1.22 -0.81 -16.28
C ARG A 48 -0.83 -1.17 -17.72
N GLU A 49 0.38 -1.69 -17.92
CA GLU A 49 0.93 -2.14 -19.21
C GLU A 49 0.90 -3.68 -19.32
N ASP A 50 0.13 -4.33 -18.44
CA ASP A 50 0.00 -5.78 -18.30
C ASP A 50 1.30 -6.51 -17.89
N GLU A 51 2.28 -5.81 -17.30
CA GLU A 51 3.49 -6.42 -16.73
C GLU A 51 3.17 -7.05 -15.37
N TYR A 52 3.53 -8.32 -15.20
CA TYR A 52 3.37 -9.03 -13.91
C TYR A 52 4.31 -8.45 -12.85
N LEU A 53 3.75 -7.97 -11.75
CA LEU A 53 4.50 -7.38 -10.64
C LEU A 53 4.76 -8.37 -9.51
N GLY A 54 3.85 -9.31 -9.28
CA GLY A 54 3.97 -10.30 -8.21
C GLY A 54 2.63 -10.81 -7.72
N ARG A 55 2.67 -11.59 -6.64
CA ARG A 55 1.49 -12.12 -5.95
C ARG A 55 1.55 -11.84 -4.45
N PHE A 56 0.41 -12.00 -3.79
CA PHE A 56 0.31 -11.91 -2.33
C PHE A 56 1.40 -12.73 -1.63
N GLU A 57 2.00 -12.17 -0.58
CA GLU A 57 3.11 -12.76 0.20
C GLU A 57 4.39 -13.08 -0.60
N GLU A 58 4.52 -12.62 -1.84
CA GLU A 58 5.80 -12.71 -2.56
C GLU A 58 6.84 -11.81 -1.89
N GLU A 59 8.04 -12.35 -1.64
CA GLU A 59 9.12 -11.58 -1.04
C GLU A 59 9.47 -10.36 -1.90
N GLY A 60 9.52 -9.19 -1.26
CA GLY A 60 9.77 -7.93 -1.95
C GLY A 60 8.54 -7.25 -2.53
N LEU A 61 7.33 -7.77 -2.29
CA LEU A 61 6.05 -7.14 -2.61
C LEU A 61 5.33 -6.71 -1.31
N TYR A 62 5.08 -5.41 -1.18
CA TYR A 62 4.42 -4.82 -0.02
C TYR A 62 3.34 -3.83 -0.45
N GLU A 63 2.09 -4.15 -0.16
CA GLU A 63 0.95 -3.25 -0.37
C GLU A 63 0.69 -2.43 0.89
N PHE A 64 0.42 -1.14 0.71
CA PHE A 64 0.13 -0.19 1.77
C PHE A 64 -1.23 0.46 1.49
N ASP A 65 -2.18 0.29 2.41
CA ASP A 65 -3.50 0.92 2.31
C ASP A 65 -3.45 2.42 2.62
N ASP A 66 -4.50 3.15 2.27
CA ASP A 66 -4.61 4.56 2.64
C ASP A 66 -4.78 4.70 4.17
N ILE A 67 -4.00 5.58 4.79
CA ILE A 67 -4.04 5.76 6.25
C ILE A 67 -5.37 6.34 6.70
N GLU A 68 -5.98 7.25 5.93
CA GLU A 68 -7.27 7.84 6.32
C GLU A 68 -8.38 6.80 6.20
N ASP A 69 -8.35 5.94 5.18
CA ASP A 69 -9.31 4.82 5.07
C ASP A 69 -9.18 3.85 6.25
N ILE A 70 -7.94 3.54 6.67
CA ILE A 70 -7.70 2.74 7.87
C ILE A 70 -8.34 3.43 9.09
N LEU A 71 -8.06 4.72 9.32
CA LEU A 71 -8.56 5.45 10.49
C LEU A 71 -10.09 5.60 10.47
N LEU A 72 -10.68 5.83 9.30
CA LEU A 72 -12.12 5.89 9.11
C LEU A 72 -12.77 4.57 9.51
N SER A 73 -12.16 3.42 9.22
CA SER A 73 -12.67 2.12 9.66
C SER A 73 -12.71 1.95 11.19
N TYR A 74 -11.90 2.72 11.92
CA TYR A 74 -11.91 2.78 13.39
C TYR A 74 -12.77 3.90 13.96
N SER A 75 -13.31 4.81 13.13
CA SER A 75 -14.10 5.94 13.63
C SER A 75 -15.38 5.50 14.37
N ASP A 76 -15.93 4.34 14.02
CA ASP A 76 -17.06 3.71 14.71
C ASP A 76 -16.68 3.07 16.08
N CYS A 77 -15.37 2.98 16.38
CA CYS A 77 -14.83 2.28 17.55
C CYS A 77 -14.50 3.22 18.71
N CYS A 78 -15.45 4.04 19.19
CA CYS A 78 -15.34 4.88 20.40
C CYS A 78 -14.09 5.81 20.51
N PHE A 79 -13.32 6.00 19.44
CA PHE A 79 -12.16 6.87 19.45
C PHE A 79 -12.61 8.33 19.34
N SER A 80 -11.99 9.21 20.13
CA SER A 80 -12.14 10.64 19.91
C SER A 80 -11.33 11.09 18.68
N ASN A 81 -11.65 12.27 18.15
CA ASN A 81 -10.85 12.86 17.07
C ASN A 81 -9.37 13.03 17.46
N HIS A 82 -9.09 13.32 18.74
CA HIS A 82 -7.71 13.43 19.22
C HIS A 82 -6.99 12.07 19.17
N ASP A 83 -7.67 10.99 19.54
CA ASP A 83 -7.08 9.65 19.48
C ASP A 83 -6.78 9.24 18.04
N LEU A 84 -7.67 9.58 17.09
CA LEU A 84 -7.45 9.33 15.67
C LEU A 84 -6.27 10.16 15.12
N ASP A 85 -6.09 11.39 15.59
CA ASP A 85 -4.94 12.23 15.22
C ASP A 85 -3.62 11.66 15.73
N ASP A 86 -3.57 11.18 16.98
CA ASP A 86 -2.40 10.52 17.55
C ASP A 86 -2.05 9.23 16.79
N LEU A 87 -3.07 8.42 16.47
CA LEU A 87 -2.91 7.21 15.68
C LEU A 87 -2.38 7.52 14.27
N ARG A 88 -2.88 8.57 13.62
CA ARG A 88 -2.39 9.02 12.32
C ARG A 88 -0.90 9.32 12.35
N GLN A 89 -0.45 10.11 13.31
CA GLN A 89 0.96 10.47 13.45
C GLN A 89 1.84 9.22 13.69
N LEU A 90 1.36 8.29 14.52
CA LEU A 90 2.05 7.03 14.78
C LEU A 90 2.16 6.17 13.51
N LEU A 91 1.07 6.01 12.76
CA LEU A 91 1.04 5.22 11.52
C LEU A 91 1.98 5.80 10.46
N VAL A 92 1.94 7.13 10.25
CA VAL A 92 2.85 7.82 9.33
C VAL A 92 4.30 7.55 9.71
N LYS A 93 4.68 7.79 10.97
CA LYS A 93 6.06 7.58 11.43
C LYS A 93 6.52 6.13 11.24
N LYS A 94 5.69 5.15 11.60
CA LYS A 94 6.01 3.72 11.43
C LYS A 94 6.15 3.34 9.97
N ARG A 95 5.29 3.87 9.10
CA ARG A 95 5.35 3.63 7.66
C ARG A 95 6.60 4.25 7.05
N GLU A 96 6.98 5.48 7.40
CA GLU A 96 8.24 6.11 6.97
C GLU A 96 9.46 5.28 7.40
N GLU A 97 9.51 4.84 8.66
CA GLU A 97 10.59 3.99 9.18
C GLU A 97 10.72 2.68 8.41
N PHE A 98 9.59 2.04 8.07
CA PHE A 98 9.55 0.78 7.36
C PHE A 98 9.92 0.94 5.88
N VAL A 99 9.31 1.90 5.18
CA VAL A 99 9.60 2.19 3.78
C VAL A 99 11.07 2.56 3.58
N ARG A 100 11.66 3.36 4.48
CA ARG A 100 13.09 3.69 4.41
C ARG A 100 13.98 2.44 4.47
N LYS A 101 13.58 1.38 5.17
CA LYS A 101 14.34 0.10 5.19
C LYS A 101 14.16 -0.73 3.92
N LEU A 102 13.05 -0.53 3.20
CA LEU A 102 12.77 -1.26 1.95
C LEU A 102 13.42 -0.61 0.72
N LEU A 103 13.62 0.71 0.75
CA LEU A 103 14.14 1.49 -0.37
C LEU A 103 15.63 1.86 -0.24
N ASN A 104 16.27 1.57 0.90
CA ASN A 104 17.70 1.73 1.14
C ASN A 104 18.43 0.40 0.97
#